data_AF-A0A061RQZ0-F1
#
_entry.id   AF-A0A061RQZ0-F1
#
_cell.length_a   1.000
_cell.length_b   1.000
_cell.length_c   1.000
_cell.angle_alpha   90.00
_cell.angle_beta   90.00
_cell.angle_gamma   90.00
#
_symmetry.space_group_name_H-M   'P 1'
#
loop_
_entity.id
_entity.type
_entity.pdbx_description
1 polymer ?
#
loop_
_entity_poly.entity_id
_entity_poly.type
_entity_poly.pdbx_seq_one_letter_code
_entity_poly.pdbx_strand_id
1 'polypeptide(L)'
;FKLWYLAENDLLREGNGYRLTDTGQGLNRVQQAPQTARAIHGILTRCQSKIGNWVGSSVVHLGDHNVPNALMFIDKYTQVPRILNPVVLIVEEIPKLARDPNILAYVKATFGSVESCRKSILADFFRHAFDGSGADNFFDAGQQGREKGLLSFVQDGWLRRF
;
A
#
# COMPACT_ATOMS: atom_id res chain seq x y z
N PHE A 1 3.11 10.19 14.92
CA PHE A 1 3.41 11.63 15.08
C PHE A 1 4.75 12.09 14.48
N LYS A 2 5.90 11.42 14.70
CA LYS A 2 7.21 11.89 14.17
C LYS A 2 7.21 12.32 12.69
N LEU A 3 6.64 11.52 11.79
CA LEU A 3 6.63 11.85 10.35
C LEU A 3 5.81 13.11 10.02
N TRP A 4 4.68 13.32 10.69
CA TRP A 4 3.84 14.51 10.52
C TRP A 4 4.60 15.77 10.95
N TYR A 5 5.27 15.71 12.10
CA TYR A 5 6.12 16.80 12.57
C TYR A 5 7.26 17.14 11.58
N LEU A 6 7.93 16.12 11.03
CA LEU A 6 8.99 16.34 10.03
C LEU A 6 8.42 16.89 8.71
N ALA A 7 7.22 16.46 8.32
CA ALA A 7 6.53 16.97 7.15
C ALA A 7 6.20 18.46 7.29
N GLU A 8 5.70 18.88 8.46
CA GLU A 8 5.46 20.30 8.77
C GLU A 8 6.76 21.11 8.79
N ASN A 9 7.82 20.58 9.41
CA ASN A 9 9.12 21.24 9.41
C ASN A 9 9.70 21.39 8.00
N ASP A 10 9.52 20.39 7.13
CA ASP A 10 9.94 20.50 5.73
C ASP A 10 9.06 21.51 4.98
N LEU A 11 7.75 21.50 5.19
CA LEU A 11 6.77 22.41 4.55
C LEU A 11 7.05 23.88 4.87
N LEU A 12 7.37 24.18 6.14
CA LEU A 12 7.58 25.53 6.66
C LEU A 12 9.05 25.99 6.63
N ARG A 13 9.96 25.17 6.09
CA ARG A 13 11.39 25.48 6.08
C ARG A 13 11.66 26.70 5.22
N GLU A 14 12.39 27.67 5.77
CA GLU A 14 12.88 28.80 4.99
C GLU A 14 13.70 28.33 3.78
N GLY A 15 13.44 28.93 2.62
CA GLY A 15 14.07 28.54 1.35
C GLY A 15 13.58 27.22 0.73
N ASN A 16 12.62 26.52 1.33
CA ASN A 16 12.01 25.31 0.75
C ASN A 16 10.66 25.62 0.10
N GLY A 17 10.67 26.36 -1.02
CA GLY A 17 9.46 26.65 -1.79
C GLY A 17 8.92 25.41 -2.51
N TYR A 18 7.63 25.46 -2.86
CA TYR A 18 7.03 24.49 -3.78
C TYR A 18 7.08 25.01 -5.23
N ARG A 19 7.00 24.09 -6.19
CA ARG A 19 6.70 24.38 -7.59
C ARG A 19 5.31 23.87 -7.92
N LEU A 20 4.50 24.70 -8.56
CA LEU A 20 3.24 24.25 -9.12
C LEU A 20 3.54 23.48 -10.42
N THR A 21 3.23 22.20 -10.46
CA THR A 21 3.64 21.28 -11.54
C THR A 21 2.50 20.35 -11.88
N ASP A 22 2.22 20.18 -13.16
CA ASP A 22 1.35 19.12 -13.64
C ASP A 22 2.11 17.80 -13.54
N THR A 23 1.61 16.88 -12.73
CA THR A 23 2.28 15.61 -12.44
C THR A 23 1.72 14.44 -13.24
N GLY A 24 0.85 14.71 -14.23
CA GLY A 24 0.05 13.67 -14.90
C GLY A 24 -1.11 13.14 -14.06
N GLN A 25 -1.22 13.56 -12.80
CA GLN A 25 -2.33 13.29 -11.87
C GLN A 25 -3.10 14.56 -11.53
N GLY A 26 -2.93 15.61 -12.33
CA GLY A 26 -3.39 16.96 -12.07
C GLY A 26 -2.29 17.88 -11.55
N LEU A 27 -2.69 19.12 -11.30
CA LEU A 27 -1.79 20.20 -10.91
C LEU A 27 -1.50 20.14 -9.41
N ASN A 28 -0.25 19.86 -9.04
CA ASN A 28 0.16 19.67 -7.66
C ASN A 28 1.24 20.66 -7.22
N ARG A 29 1.24 20.99 -5.92
CA ARG A 29 2.37 21.68 -5.27
C ARG A 29 3.44 20.65 -4.96
N VAL A 30 4.46 20.59 -5.82
CA VAL A 30 5.61 19.70 -5.65
C VAL A 30 6.64 20.39 -4.74
N GLN A 31 6.95 19.78 -3.61
CA GLN A 31 7.86 20.32 -2.61
C GLN A 31 8.78 19.23 -2.06
N GLN A 32 10.08 19.54 -1.99
CA GLN A 32 11.07 18.64 -1.41
C GLN A 32 10.82 18.45 0.09
N ALA A 33 11.04 17.24 0.60
CA ALA A 33 10.85 16.93 2.01
C ALA A 33 12.06 16.15 2.59
N PRO A 34 13.23 16.80 2.72
CA PRO A 34 14.49 16.14 3.02
C PRO A 34 14.57 15.53 4.43
N GLN A 35 13.87 16.07 5.42
CA GLN A 35 13.84 15.46 6.77
C GLN A 35 12.94 14.24 6.79
N THR A 36 11.77 14.35 6.17
CA THR A 36 10.82 13.25 6.01
C THR A 36 11.43 12.11 5.20
N ALA A 37 12.09 12.41 4.07
CA ALA A 37 12.80 11.45 3.23
C ALA A 37 13.82 10.64 4.03
N ARG A 38 14.70 11.31 4.78
CA ARG A 38 15.70 10.64 5.63
C ARG A 38 15.06 9.74 6.68
N ALA A 39 13.98 10.18 7.31
CA ALA A 39 13.27 9.38 8.30
C ALA A 39 12.64 8.12 7.69
N ILE A 40 12.02 8.22 6.52
CA ILE A 40 11.45 7.09 5.78
C ILE A 40 12.54 6.12 5.32
N HIS A 41 13.64 6.61 4.75
CA HIS A 41 14.77 5.75 4.39
C HIS A 41 15.29 4.96 5.60
N GLY A 42 15.42 5.62 6.77
CA GLY A 42 15.78 4.93 8.00
C GLY A 42 14.79 3.83 8.41
N ILE A 43 13.47 4.04 8.21
CA ILE A 43 12.45 3.00 8.44
C ILE A 43 12.65 1.84 7.45
N LEU A 44 12.78 2.15 6.15
CA LEU A 44 12.94 1.17 5.09
C LEU A 44 14.15 0.27 5.33
N THR A 45 15.32 0.85 5.64
CA THR A 45 16.54 0.09 5.92
C THR A 45 16.37 -0.85 7.12
N ARG A 46 15.71 -0.41 8.20
CA ARG A 46 15.42 -1.28 9.35
C ARG A 46 14.44 -2.39 9.04
N CYS A 47 13.49 -2.17 8.14
CA CYS A 47 12.57 -3.21 7.69
C CYS A 47 13.32 -4.24 6.84
N GLN A 48 14.09 -3.77 5.85
CA GLN A 48 14.92 -4.60 4.97
C GLN A 48 15.87 -5.49 5.75
N SER A 49 16.52 -4.98 6.80
CA SER A 49 17.43 -5.76 7.63
C SER A 49 16.75 -6.87 8.43
N LYS A 50 15.42 -6.85 8.59
CA LYS A 50 14.66 -7.83 9.40
C LYS A 50 14.02 -8.95 8.58
N ILE A 51 13.64 -8.67 7.33
CA ILE A 51 12.81 -9.56 6.50
C ILE A 51 13.63 -10.46 5.57
N GLY A 52 14.95 -10.36 5.59
CA GLY A 52 15.87 -11.19 4.80
C GLY A 52 15.78 -10.84 3.31
N ASN A 53 14.88 -11.50 2.59
CA ASN A 53 14.68 -11.27 1.16
C ASN A 53 13.74 -10.09 0.92
N TRP A 54 14.30 -8.96 0.49
CA TRP A 54 13.51 -7.79 0.11
C TRP A 54 12.94 -7.96 -1.31
N VAL A 55 11.61 -7.86 -1.43
CA VAL A 55 10.91 -7.77 -2.71
C VAL A 55 10.15 -6.45 -2.73
N GLY A 56 10.71 -5.45 -3.40
CA GLY A 56 10.13 -4.10 -3.48
C GLY A 56 11.08 -3.08 -4.09
N SER A 57 10.58 -1.88 -4.37
CA SER A 57 11.42 -0.78 -4.87
C SER A 57 12.46 -0.36 -3.82
N SER A 58 13.67 -0.04 -4.27
CA SER A 58 14.70 0.64 -3.47
C SER A 58 14.49 2.16 -3.43
N VAL A 59 13.62 2.68 -4.30
CA VAL A 59 13.33 4.11 -4.47
C VAL A 59 12.15 4.51 -3.60
N VAL A 60 12.34 5.57 -2.82
CA VAL A 60 11.27 6.26 -2.08
C VAL A 60 10.94 7.53 -2.85
N HIS A 61 9.79 7.54 -3.52
CA HIS A 61 9.27 8.74 -4.17
C HIS A 61 8.75 9.73 -3.12
N LEU A 62 9.31 10.94 -3.11
CA LEU A 62 8.88 12.00 -2.20
C LEU A 62 9.36 13.37 -2.70
N GLY A 63 8.42 14.30 -2.88
CA GLY A 63 8.71 15.61 -3.45
C GLY A 63 8.94 15.58 -4.95
N ASP A 64 8.32 14.63 -5.66
CA ASP A 64 8.45 14.44 -7.11
C ASP A 64 7.08 14.32 -7.79
N HIS A 65 7.07 13.96 -9.08
CA HIS A 65 5.81 13.79 -9.83
C HIS A 65 4.95 12.64 -9.29
N ASN A 66 5.54 11.67 -8.60
CA ASN A 66 4.81 10.50 -8.10
C ASN A 66 4.18 10.73 -6.74
N VAL A 67 4.89 11.46 -5.88
CA VAL A 67 4.45 11.83 -4.55
C VAL A 67 4.83 13.30 -4.31
N PRO A 68 3.93 14.25 -4.62
CA PRO A 68 4.28 15.68 -4.71
C PRO A 68 4.82 16.30 -3.43
N ASN A 69 4.42 15.80 -2.25
CA ASN A 69 4.88 16.33 -0.98
C ASN A 69 4.75 15.29 0.16
N ALA A 70 5.30 15.62 1.32
CA ALA A 70 5.32 14.75 2.50
C ALA A 70 3.95 14.38 3.05
N LEU A 71 2.96 15.29 2.99
CA LEU A 71 1.62 15.00 3.49
C LEU A 71 0.92 13.98 2.60
N MET A 72 1.05 14.11 1.27
CA MET A 72 0.56 13.11 0.31
C MET A 72 1.25 11.75 0.52
N PHE A 73 2.55 11.74 0.79
CA PHE A 73 3.26 10.50 1.13
C PHE A 73 2.65 9.84 2.37
N ILE A 74 2.54 10.59 3.46
CA ILE A 74 2.05 10.05 4.74
C ILE A 74 0.62 9.53 4.58
N ASP A 75 -0.28 10.31 3.97
CA ASP A 75 -1.65 9.90 3.75
C ASP A 75 -1.70 8.58 2.98
N LYS A 76 -1.11 8.56 1.79
CA LYS A 76 -1.06 7.42 0.88
C LYS A 76 -0.55 6.14 1.54
N TYR A 77 0.61 6.19 2.20
CA TYR A 77 1.20 5.00 2.83
C TYR A 77 0.56 4.61 4.16
N THR A 78 -0.16 5.51 4.84
CA THR A 78 -0.96 5.14 6.02
C THR A 78 -2.22 4.38 5.68
N GLN A 79 -2.65 4.38 4.41
CA GLN A 79 -3.76 3.54 3.95
C GLN A 79 -3.36 2.07 3.79
N VAL A 80 -2.10 1.78 3.47
CA VAL A 80 -1.62 0.41 3.21
C VAL A 80 -1.96 -0.58 4.35
N PRO A 81 -1.71 -0.30 5.64
CA PRO A 81 -2.12 -1.20 6.71
C PRO A 81 -3.64 -1.40 6.78
N ARG A 82 -4.45 -0.37 6.50
CA ARG A 82 -5.92 -0.51 6.51
C ARG A 82 -6.42 -1.49 5.47
N ILE A 83 -5.72 -1.56 4.34
CA ILE A 83 -6.02 -2.46 3.23
C ILE A 83 -5.52 -3.88 3.52
N LEU A 84 -4.28 -4.01 4.00
CA LEU A 84 -3.65 -5.32 4.19
C LEU A 84 -4.10 -6.03 5.47
N ASN A 85 -4.43 -5.30 6.54
CA ASN A 85 -4.75 -5.92 7.83
C ASN A 85 -5.93 -6.91 7.75
N PRO A 86 -7.08 -6.59 7.10
CA PRO A 86 -8.17 -7.56 6.98
C PRO A 86 -7.76 -8.85 6.26
N VAL A 87 -6.94 -8.75 5.21
CA VAL A 87 -6.45 -9.89 4.42
C VAL A 87 -5.51 -10.76 5.26
N VAL A 88 -4.60 -10.15 6.01
CA VAL A 88 -3.71 -10.86 6.93
C VAL A 88 -4.52 -11.55 8.02
N LEU A 89 -5.45 -10.83 8.65
CA LEU A 89 -6.29 -11.36 9.72
C LEU A 89 -7.07 -12.60 9.26
N ILE A 90 -7.76 -12.54 8.12
CA ILE A 90 -8.54 -13.70 7.66
C ILE A 90 -7.64 -14.91 7.34
N VAL A 91 -6.47 -14.68 6.72
CA VAL A 91 -5.51 -15.74 6.40
C VAL A 91 -4.95 -16.40 7.66
N GLU A 92 -4.79 -15.65 8.76
CA GLU A 92 -4.34 -16.16 10.06
C GLU A 92 -5.46 -16.82 10.89
N GLU A 93 -6.71 -16.38 10.73
CA GLU A 93 -7.86 -16.89 11.48
C GLU A 93 -8.46 -18.16 10.91
N ILE A 94 -8.40 -18.39 9.58
CA ILE A 94 -8.99 -19.59 8.95
C ILE A 94 -8.56 -20.91 9.61
N PRO A 95 -7.27 -21.16 9.93
CA PRO A 95 -6.87 -22.38 10.62
C PRO A 95 -7.48 -22.55 12.01
N LYS A 96 -7.78 -21.44 12.69
CA LYS A 96 -8.41 -21.44 14.03
C LYS A 96 -9.90 -21.71 13.92
N LEU A 97 -10.58 -21.08 12.96
CA LEU A 97 -12.00 -21.32 12.65
C LEU A 97 -12.27 -22.74 12.18
N ALA A 98 -11.35 -23.31 11.39
CA ALA A 98 -11.42 -24.68 10.91
C ALA A 98 -11.21 -25.76 12.01
N ARG A 99 -11.09 -25.36 13.29
CA ARG A 99 -11.25 -26.27 14.43
C ARG A 99 -12.70 -26.68 14.64
N ASP A 100 -13.66 -25.86 14.21
CA ASP A 100 -15.07 -26.25 14.15
C ASP A 100 -15.27 -27.28 13.01
N PRO A 101 -15.84 -28.46 13.29
CA PRO A 101 -16.04 -29.50 12.29
C PRO A 101 -16.90 -29.07 11.10
N ASN A 102 -17.90 -28.21 11.31
CA ASN A 102 -18.80 -27.74 10.25
C ASN A 102 -18.06 -26.78 9.32
N ILE A 103 -17.27 -25.86 9.88
CA ILE A 103 -16.44 -24.93 9.10
C ILE A 103 -15.38 -25.72 8.33
N LEU A 104 -14.73 -26.69 8.97
CA LEU A 104 -13.75 -27.54 8.31
C LEU A 104 -14.35 -28.33 7.14
N ALA A 105 -15.57 -28.86 7.32
CA ALA A 105 -16.28 -29.57 6.27
C ALA A 105 -16.57 -28.67 5.07
N TYR A 106 -17.06 -27.44 5.31
CA TYR A 106 -17.25 -26.43 4.26
C TYR A 106 -15.93 -26.10 3.54
N VAL A 107 -14.86 -25.80 4.29
CA VAL A 107 -13.56 -25.45 3.73
C VAL A 107 -13.00 -26.58 2.86
N LYS A 108 -13.10 -27.83 3.31
CA LYS A 108 -12.66 -28.99 2.53
C LYS A 108 -13.52 -29.20 1.28
N ALA A 109 -14.83 -29.03 1.37
CA ALA A 109 -15.74 -29.20 0.24
C ALA A 109 -15.51 -28.14 -0.85
N THR A 110 -15.29 -26.87 -0.47
CA THR A 110 -15.17 -25.75 -1.41
C THR A 110 -13.73 -25.55 -1.91
N PHE A 111 -12.73 -25.67 -1.03
CA PHE A 111 -11.35 -25.31 -1.34
C PHE A 111 -10.39 -26.51 -1.29
N GLY A 112 -10.83 -27.69 -0.87
CA GLY A 112 -10.02 -28.90 -0.73
C GLY A 112 -9.21 -28.97 0.56
N SER A 113 -8.65 -27.85 1.02
CA SER A 113 -7.92 -27.76 2.30
C SER A 113 -7.90 -26.35 2.87
N VAL A 114 -7.56 -26.24 4.16
CA VAL A 114 -7.30 -24.95 4.83
C VAL A 114 -6.22 -24.15 4.11
N GLU A 115 -5.11 -24.80 3.73
CA GLU A 115 -4.01 -24.13 3.03
C GLU A 115 -4.40 -23.68 1.62
N SER A 116 -5.18 -24.49 0.90
CA SER A 116 -5.72 -24.11 -0.41
C SER A 116 -6.68 -22.93 -0.29
N CYS A 117 -7.53 -22.89 0.74
CA CYS A 117 -8.41 -21.75 1.03
C CYS A 117 -7.61 -20.46 1.27
N ARG A 118 -6.56 -20.51 2.11
CA ARG A 118 -5.66 -19.37 2.36
C ARG A 118 -4.99 -18.89 1.07
N LYS A 119 -4.48 -19.82 0.26
CA LYS A 119 -3.87 -19.50 -1.04
C LYS A 119 -4.87 -18.91 -2.03
N SER A 120 -6.12 -19.38 -2.06
CA SER A 120 -7.16 -18.83 -2.92
C SER A 120 -7.49 -17.39 -2.57
N ILE A 121 -7.61 -17.05 -1.28
CA ILE A 121 -7.83 -15.67 -0.83
C ILE A 121 -6.66 -14.77 -1.24
N LEU A 122 -5.43 -15.22 -0.98
CA LEU A 122 -4.24 -14.45 -1.37
C LEU A 122 -4.15 -14.30 -2.89
N ALA A 123 -4.42 -15.35 -3.65
CA ALA A 123 -4.37 -15.31 -5.11
C ALA A 123 -5.44 -14.38 -5.70
N ASP A 124 -6.65 -14.38 -5.15
CA ASP A 124 -7.70 -13.44 -5.52
C ASP A 124 -7.30 -12.00 -5.21
N PHE A 125 -6.84 -11.74 -3.98
CA PHE A 125 -6.36 -10.43 -3.58
C PHE A 125 -5.23 -9.94 -4.49
N PHE A 126 -4.16 -10.72 -4.69
CA PHE A 126 -3.04 -10.29 -5.53
C PHE A 126 -3.40 -10.13 -7.00
N ARG A 127 -4.36 -10.91 -7.51
CA ARG A 127 -4.84 -10.79 -8.90
C ARG A 127 -5.56 -9.47 -9.14
N HIS A 128 -6.35 -8.99 -8.17
CA HIS A 128 -7.22 -7.84 -8.37
C HIS A 128 -6.67 -6.55 -7.73
N ALA A 129 -6.03 -6.65 -6.57
CA ALA A 129 -5.51 -5.50 -5.84
C ALA A 129 -4.27 -4.86 -6.51
N PHE A 130 -3.61 -5.57 -7.43
CA PHE A 130 -2.39 -5.10 -8.12
C PHE A 130 -2.45 -5.30 -9.64
N ASP A 131 -3.66 -5.34 -10.22
CA ASP A 131 -3.86 -5.58 -11.66
C ASP A 131 -3.45 -4.41 -12.57
N GLY A 132 -3.12 -3.25 -11.98
CA GLY A 132 -2.69 -2.06 -12.71
C GLY A 132 -3.84 -1.30 -13.40
N SER A 133 -5.09 -1.70 -13.18
CA SER A 133 -6.29 -1.07 -13.77
C SER A 133 -6.52 0.37 -13.31
N GLY A 134 -5.89 0.79 -12.20
CA GLY A 134 -5.91 2.17 -11.73
C GLY A 134 -4.91 3.12 -12.41
N ALA A 135 -4.17 2.68 -13.44
CA ALA A 135 -3.28 3.56 -14.19
C ALA A 135 -3.99 4.29 -15.32
N ASP A 136 -3.66 5.57 -15.48
CA ASP A 136 -4.18 6.38 -16.58
C ASP A 136 -3.48 6.07 -17.91
N ASN A 137 -2.25 5.49 -17.92
CA ASN A 137 -1.49 5.09 -19.12
C ASN A 137 -0.52 3.90 -18.87
N PHE A 138 -0.02 3.25 -19.94
CA PHE A 138 0.92 2.10 -19.87
C PHE A 138 2.23 2.37 -19.10
N PHE A 139 2.70 3.63 -19.07
CA PHE A 139 3.88 4.02 -18.28
C PHE A 139 3.59 4.19 -16.78
N ASP A 140 2.33 4.53 -16.44
CA ASP A 140 1.85 4.71 -15.06
C ASP A 140 1.30 3.41 -14.45
N ALA A 141 1.16 2.35 -15.25
CA ALA A 141 0.81 0.99 -14.83
C ALA A 141 1.84 0.31 -13.90
N GLY A 142 2.94 1.03 -13.58
CA GLY A 142 3.90 0.69 -12.53
C GLY A 142 3.32 0.79 -11.11
N GLN A 143 4.17 1.10 -10.12
CA GLN A 143 3.75 1.14 -8.70
C GLN A 143 2.49 2.00 -8.45
N GLN A 144 2.34 3.08 -9.21
CA GLN A 144 1.27 4.05 -9.04
C GLN A 144 -0.09 3.55 -9.54
N GLY A 145 -0.14 2.89 -10.71
CA GLY A 145 -1.33 2.23 -11.22
C GLY A 145 -1.80 1.06 -10.36
N ARG A 146 -0.86 0.29 -9.82
CA ARG A 146 -1.16 -0.80 -8.89
C ARG A 146 -1.67 -0.29 -7.55
N GLU A 147 -1.18 0.86 -7.09
CA GLU A 147 -1.62 1.46 -5.83
C GLU A 147 -2.95 2.21 -5.96
N LYS A 148 -3.19 2.88 -7.10
CA LYS A 148 -4.52 3.39 -7.45
C LYS A 148 -5.54 2.24 -7.61
N GLY A 149 -5.14 1.13 -8.22
CA GLY A 149 -5.93 -0.11 -8.29
C GLY A 149 -6.23 -0.68 -6.90
N LEU A 150 -5.24 -0.73 -6.01
CA LEU A 150 -5.39 -1.14 -4.61
C LEU A 150 -6.38 -0.25 -3.85
N LEU A 151 -6.31 1.07 -4.04
CA LEU A 151 -7.21 2.04 -3.39
C LEU A 151 -8.65 1.95 -3.94
N SER A 152 -8.82 1.87 -5.26
CA SER A 152 -10.15 1.70 -5.89
C SER A 152 -10.77 0.34 -5.57
N PHE A 153 -9.99 -0.75 -5.59
CA PHE A 153 -10.47 -2.09 -5.23
C PHE A 153 -11.05 -2.14 -3.80
N VAL A 154 -10.42 -1.43 -2.86
CA VAL A 154 -10.86 -1.38 -1.46
C VAL A 154 -12.06 -0.44 -1.26
N GLN A 155 -12.09 0.70 -1.96
CA GLN A 155 -13.18 1.67 -1.83
C GLN A 155 -14.46 1.24 -2.56
N ASP A 156 -14.34 0.57 -3.71
CA ASP A 156 -15.48 0.36 -4.62
C ASP A 156 -15.97 -1.11 -4.72
N GLY A 157 -15.11 -2.10 -4.42
CA GLY A 157 -15.37 -3.49 -4.84
C GLY A 157 -15.40 -4.56 -3.75
N TRP A 158 -14.37 -4.64 -2.91
CA TRP A 158 -14.16 -5.85 -2.09
C TRP A 158 -15.07 -5.93 -0.85
N LEU A 159 -15.30 -4.80 -0.17
CA LEU A 159 -16.20 -4.73 1.01
C LEU A 159 -17.69 -4.93 0.67
N ARG A 160 -18.05 -4.98 -0.62
CA ARG A 160 -19.42 -5.26 -1.08
C ARG A 160 -19.64 -6.71 -1.51
N ARG A 161 -18.57 -7.51 -1.59
CA ARG A 161 -18.62 -8.92 -2.03
C ARG A 161 -18.60 -9.93 -0.88
N PHE A 162 -18.57 -9.44 0.36
CA PHE A 162 -18.79 -10.17 1.61
C PHE A 162 -19.80 -9.39 2.46
#